data_AF-A0A2D8XAR2-F1
#
_entry.id   AF-A0A2D8XAR2-F1
#
_cell.length_a   1.000
_cell.length_b   1.000
_cell.length_c   1.000
_cell.angle_alpha   90.00
_cell.angle_beta   90.00
_cell.angle_gamma   90.00
#
_symmetry.space_group_name_H-M   'P 1'
#
loop_
_entity.id
_entity.type
_entity.pdbx_description
1 polymer ?
#
loop_
_entity_poly.entity_id
_entity_poly.type
_entity_poly.pdbx_seq_one_letter_code
_entity_poly.pdbx_strand_id
1 'polypeptide(L)'
;MAVTIDPRPTYFGDRMIVTGSYEATDTSIDLSGLLASIDGIIVNPTAVGNLAKIKEIDIAGGTTYAAVDGTFPDLASFSGSTITVSAFLVGHDTTGGTFVAIGRRS
;
A
#
# COMPACT_ATOMS: atom_id res chain seq x y z
N MET A 1 -8.18 10.72 8.44
CA MET A 1 -7.64 11.23 7.17
C MET A 1 -6.53 12.21 7.46
N ALA A 2 -5.34 11.70 7.68
CA ALA A 2 -4.15 12.53 7.76
C ALA A 2 -3.00 11.75 7.15
N VAL A 3 -2.97 11.72 5.81
CA VAL A 3 -1.76 11.33 5.10
C VAL A 3 -0.65 12.28 5.56
N THR A 4 0.44 11.72 6.05
CA THR A 4 1.62 12.48 6.47
C THR A 4 2.74 12.22 5.49
N ILE A 5 3.33 13.29 4.95
CA ILE A 5 4.45 13.22 4.02
C ILE A 5 5.75 13.49 4.79
N ASP A 6 6.77 12.68 4.56
CA ASP A 6 8.11 12.98 5.06
C ASP A 6 8.61 14.28 4.39
N PRO A 7 9.02 15.30 5.17
CA PRO A 7 9.49 16.57 4.61
C PRO A 7 10.82 16.47 3.84
N ARG A 8 11.48 15.31 3.82
CA ARG A 8 12.80 15.10 3.19
C ARG A 8 12.73 14.10 2.04
N PRO A 9 12.15 14.48 0.88
CA PRO A 9 12.19 13.62 -0.29
C PRO A 9 13.62 13.42 -0.79
N THR A 10 13.88 12.28 -1.42
CA THR A 10 15.19 11.97 -2.04
C THR A 10 15.10 12.16 -3.54
N TYR A 11 16.13 12.73 -4.15
CA TYR A 11 16.16 13.05 -5.58
C TYR A 11 17.17 12.20 -6.33
N PHE A 12 16.77 11.73 -7.52
CA PHE A 12 17.63 10.99 -8.45
C PHE A 12 17.39 11.52 -9.87
N GLY A 13 18.20 12.48 -10.30
CA GLY A 13 17.96 13.21 -11.54
C GLY A 13 16.60 13.90 -11.50
N ASP A 14 15.75 13.63 -12.49
CA ASP A 14 14.39 14.20 -12.59
C ASP A 14 13.35 13.47 -11.73
N ARG A 15 13.75 12.39 -11.05
CA ARG A 15 12.87 11.63 -10.18
C ARG A 15 12.97 12.09 -8.73
N MET A 16 11.82 12.08 -8.07
CA MET A 16 11.69 12.31 -6.63
C MET A 16 11.07 11.07 -5.97
N ILE A 17 11.65 10.68 -4.85
CA ILE A 17 11.12 9.65 -3.95
C ILE A 17 10.42 10.37 -2.79
N VAL A 18 9.14 10.09 -2.62
CA VAL A 18 8.29 10.60 -1.55
C VAL A 18 7.94 9.44 -0.64
N THR A 19 8.11 9.62 0.66
CA THR A 19 7.71 8.65 1.68
C THR A 19 6.68 9.26 2.61
N GLY A 20 5.89 8.42 3.26
CA GLY A 20 4.88 8.90 4.18
C GLY A 20 4.11 7.79 4.86
N SER A 21 3.10 8.21 5.62
CA SER A 21 2.13 7.32 6.27
C SER A 21 0.71 7.73 5.89
N TYR A 22 -0.20 6.76 5.97
CA TYR A 22 -1.63 6.92 5.74
C TYR A 22 -2.39 6.18 6.84
N GLU A 23 -3.61 6.61 7.13
CA GLU A 23 -4.50 6.00 8.10
C GLU A 23 -5.33 4.87 7.48
N ALA A 24 -5.91 4.01 8.31
CA ALA A 24 -6.69 2.87 7.82
C ALA A 24 -7.84 3.29 6.88
N THR A 25 -8.45 4.46 7.08
CA THR A 25 -9.55 4.96 6.26
C THR A 25 -9.11 5.68 4.99
N ASP A 26 -7.81 5.89 4.79
CA ASP A 26 -7.28 6.57 3.62
C ASP A 26 -7.26 5.59 2.43
N THR A 27 -8.21 5.76 1.51
CA THR A 27 -8.29 5.00 0.25
C THR A 27 -7.56 5.69 -0.90
N SER A 28 -7.17 6.96 -0.72
CA SER A 28 -6.53 7.79 -1.71
C SER A 28 -5.46 8.67 -1.08
N ILE A 29 -4.27 8.68 -1.68
CA ILE A 29 -3.15 9.53 -1.31
C ILE A 29 -2.82 10.41 -2.52
N ASP A 30 -3.10 11.70 -2.41
CA ASP A 30 -2.78 12.67 -3.47
C ASP A 30 -1.39 13.26 -3.27
N LEU A 31 -0.53 13.09 -4.27
CA LEU A 31 0.83 13.64 -4.33
C LEU A 31 0.97 14.70 -5.42
N SER A 32 -0.14 15.25 -5.97
CA SER A 32 -0.13 16.24 -7.05
C SER A 32 0.68 17.51 -6.76
N GLY A 33 0.81 17.89 -5.49
CA GLY A 33 1.65 19.02 -5.06
C GLY A 33 3.16 18.71 -5.01
N LEU A 34 3.57 17.47 -5.29
CA LEU A 34 4.94 16.99 -5.21
C LEU A 34 5.38 16.32 -6.53
N LEU A 35 4.50 15.52 -7.13
CA LEU A 35 4.78 14.69 -8.29
C LEU A 35 3.84 15.03 -9.43
N ALA A 36 4.40 15.26 -10.63
CA ALA A 36 3.62 15.35 -11.87
C ALA A 36 3.09 13.99 -12.33
N SER A 37 3.81 12.91 -12.03
CA SER A 37 3.42 11.52 -12.34
C SER A 37 4.18 10.54 -11.46
N ILE A 38 3.56 9.42 -11.14
CA ILE A 38 4.15 8.30 -10.41
C ILE A 38 4.61 7.24 -11.41
N ASP A 39 5.86 6.79 -11.25
CA ASP A 39 6.48 5.71 -12.04
C ASP A 39 6.44 4.37 -11.27
N GLY A 40 6.30 4.40 -9.94
CA GLY A 40 6.20 3.20 -9.11
C GLY A 40 5.87 3.49 -7.65
N ILE A 41 5.29 2.50 -6.97
CA ILE A 41 4.91 2.58 -5.56
C ILE A 41 5.29 1.31 -4.80
N ILE A 42 5.55 1.48 -3.51
CA ILE A 42 5.56 0.42 -2.52
C ILE A 42 4.66 0.86 -1.39
N VAL A 43 3.72 0.01 -1.00
CA VAL A 43 2.81 0.27 0.12
C VAL A 43 3.00 -0.83 1.13
N ASN A 44 3.22 -0.44 2.38
CA ASN A 44 3.49 -1.32 3.52
C ASN A 44 2.38 -1.13 4.56
N PRO A 45 1.27 -1.86 4.43
CA PRO A 45 0.20 -1.83 5.42
C PRO A 45 0.63 -2.55 6.69
N THR A 46 0.27 -1.99 7.85
CA THR A 46 0.57 -2.63 9.14
C THR A 46 -0.16 -3.97 9.31
N ALA A 47 -1.30 -4.14 8.63
CA ALA A 47 -2.13 -5.35 8.69
C ALA A 47 -1.58 -6.56 7.90
N VAL A 48 -0.56 -6.42 7.03
CA VAL A 48 -0.08 -7.53 6.18
C VAL A 48 0.51 -8.68 7.00
N GLY A 49 1.05 -8.40 8.20
CA GLY A 49 1.51 -9.43 9.13
C GLY A 49 0.41 -10.37 9.64
N ASN A 50 -0.86 -9.97 9.56
CA ASN A 50 -2.02 -10.82 9.88
C ASN A 50 -2.60 -11.52 8.65
N LEU A 51 -2.47 -10.93 7.45
CA LEU A 51 -2.92 -11.54 6.19
C LEU A 51 -2.09 -12.77 5.81
N ALA A 52 -0.78 -12.75 6.10
CA ALA A 52 0.10 -13.91 5.89
C ALA A 52 -0.21 -15.08 6.84
N LYS A 53 -0.94 -14.85 7.95
CA LYS A 53 -1.39 -15.90 8.88
C LYS A 53 -2.61 -16.68 8.37
N ILE A 54 -3.27 -16.18 7.33
CA ILE A 54 -4.34 -16.87 6.60
C ILE A 54 -3.77 -17.93 5.63
N LYS A 55 -2.51 -18.34 5.78
CA LYS A 55 -1.95 -19.47 5.02
C LYS A 55 -2.42 -20.83 5.56
N GLU A 56 -3.01 -20.84 6.76
CA GLU A 56 -3.59 -22.04 7.38
C GLU A 56 -5.07 -21.80 7.70
N ILE A 57 -5.90 -21.45 6.72
CA ILE A 57 -7.33 -21.75 6.88
C ILE A 57 -7.49 -23.25 6.65
N ASP A 58 -7.54 -24.01 7.75
CA ASP A 58 -8.14 -25.35 7.74
C ASP A 58 -9.64 -25.18 7.46
N ILE A 59 -10.03 -25.18 6.19
CA ILE A 59 -11.44 -25.06 5.77
C ILE A 59 -12.18 -26.40 5.96
N ALA A 60 -11.49 -27.51 6.25
CA ALA A 60 -12.05 -28.81 5.96
C ALA A 60 -11.93 -29.88 7.05
N GLY A 61 -11.32 -29.64 8.22
CA GLY A 61 -11.12 -30.69 9.23
C GLY A 61 -10.53 -31.97 8.63
N GLY A 62 -9.74 -31.82 7.55
CA GLY A 62 -9.64 -32.78 6.47
C GLY A 62 -8.21 -33.28 6.30
N THR A 63 -8.06 -34.58 6.18
CA THR A 63 -6.82 -35.36 6.19
C THR A 63 -5.88 -35.16 5.00
N THR A 64 -6.02 -34.07 4.25
CA THR A 64 -5.21 -33.80 3.04
C THR A 64 -4.89 -32.31 2.92
N TYR A 65 -3.62 -31.98 3.12
CA TYR A 65 -3.05 -30.65 2.92
C TYR A 65 -2.94 -30.35 1.41
N ALA A 66 -4.02 -29.89 0.79
CA ALA A 66 -3.91 -29.18 -0.48
C ALA A 66 -3.58 -27.72 -0.15
N ALA A 67 -2.32 -27.32 -0.33
CA ALA A 67 -1.96 -25.91 -0.31
C ALA A 67 -2.73 -25.21 -1.43
N VAL A 68 -3.74 -24.42 -1.09
CA VAL A 68 -4.45 -23.57 -2.03
C VAL A 68 -3.72 -22.24 -2.06
N ASP A 69 -3.17 -21.89 -3.21
CA ASP A 69 -2.60 -20.56 -3.42
C ASP A 69 -3.73 -19.52 -3.38
N GLY A 70 -3.87 -18.83 -2.24
CA GLY A 70 -4.70 -17.65 -2.15
C GLY A 70 -4.09 -16.54 -2.99
N THR A 71 -4.80 -16.08 -4.03
CA THR A 71 -4.38 -14.88 -4.76
C THR A 71 -4.67 -13.68 -3.88
N PHE A 72 -3.63 -12.97 -3.42
CA PHE A 72 -3.81 -11.70 -2.74
C PHE A 72 -4.12 -10.62 -3.79
N PRO A 73 -5.18 -9.82 -3.64
CA PRO A 73 -5.42 -8.68 -4.51
C PRO A 73 -4.30 -7.65 -4.37
N ASP A 74 -4.08 -6.85 -5.42
CA ASP A 74 -3.13 -5.75 -5.38
C ASP A 74 -3.43 -4.82 -4.19
N LEU A 75 -2.43 -4.61 -3.34
CA LEU A 75 -2.58 -3.82 -2.11
C LEU A 75 -2.83 -2.34 -2.41
N ALA A 76 -2.30 -1.86 -3.53
CA ALA A 76 -2.51 -0.51 -4.03
C ALA A 76 -2.27 -0.42 -5.53
N SER A 77 -2.82 0.62 -6.15
CA SER A 77 -2.58 1.02 -7.53
C SER A 77 -2.26 2.51 -7.59
N PHE A 78 -1.82 3.02 -8.74
CA PHE A 78 -1.58 4.45 -8.94
C PHE A 78 -2.01 4.90 -10.33
N SER A 79 -2.39 6.17 -10.44
CA SER A 79 -2.70 6.84 -11.70
C SER A 79 -2.33 8.31 -11.59
N GLY A 80 -1.57 8.83 -12.56
CA GLY A 80 -1.04 10.19 -12.49
C GLY A 80 -0.21 10.39 -11.23
N SER A 81 -0.63 11.29 -10.35
CA SER A 81 0.00 11.62 -9.07
C SER A 81 -0.73 11.05 -7.85
N THR A 82 -1.69 10.17 -8.06
CA THR A 82 -2.55 9.64 -6.98
C THR A 82 -2.31 8.15 -6.79
N ILE A 83 -2.19 7.74 -5.52
CA ILE A 83 -2.14 6.34 -5.11
C ILE A 83 -3.53 5.96 -4.58
N THR A 84 -4.06 4.84 -5.03
CA THR A 84 -5.29 4.24 -4.51
C THR A 84 -4.93 3.01 -3.67
N VAL A 85 -5.24 3.07 -2.38
CA VAL A 85 -5.03 1.95 -1.45
C VAL A 85 -6.27 1.06 -1.44
N SER A 86 -6.08 -0.26 -1.55
CA SER A 86 -7.19 -1.20 -1.64
C SER A 86 -8.05 -1.20 -0.37
N ALA A 87 -9.37 -1.26 -0.54
CA ALA A 87 -10.33 -1.29 0.57
C ALA A 87 -10.21 -2.55 1.45
N PHE A 88 -9.59 -3.63 0.93
CA PHE A 88 -9.29 -4.83 1.71
C PHE A 88 -8.37 -4.54 2.91
N LEU A 89 -7.52 -3.52 2.80
CA LEU A 89 -6.63 -3.06 3.87
C LEU A 89 -7.30 -2.10 4.85
N VAL A 90 -8.37 -1.43 4.41
CA VAL A 90 -9.13 -0.45 5.19
C VAL A 90 -10.04 -1.12 6.22
N GLY A 91 -10.41 -2.39 5.99
CA GLY A 91 -11.40 -3.12 6.80
C GLY A 91 -10.86 -4.11 7.83
N HIS A 92 -9.56 -4.43 7.84
CA HIS A 92 -9.03 -5.53 8.66
C HIS A 92 -8.32 -5.10 9.95
N ASP A 93 -7.89 -3.83 10.05
CA ASP A 93 -7.37 -3.25 11.30
C ASP A 93 -7.64 -1.74 11.28
N THR A 94 -7.86 -1.14 12.45
CA THR A 94 -7.97 0.33 12.63
C THR A 94 -6.65 1.07 12.36
N THR A 95 -5.62 0.37 11.86
CA THR A 95 -4.25 0.86 11.77
C THR A 95 -3.83 0.96 10.32
N GLY A 96 -3.43 2.15 9.87
CA GLY A 96 -3.01 2.41 8.49
C GLY A 96 -1.64 1.81 8.14
N GLY A 97 -0.83 2.53 7.37
CA GLY A 97 0.44 2.02 6.88
C GLY A 97 1.42 3.10 6.44
N THR A 98 2.50 2.65 5.80
CA THR A 98 3.49 3.52 5.18
C THR A 98 3.57 3.29 3.69
N PHE A 99 4.09 4.27 2.95
CA PHE A 99 4.30 4.14 1.53
C PHE A 99 5.61 4.79 1.08
N VAL A 100 6.06 4.34 -0.09
CA VAL A 100 7.12 4.94 -0.89
C VAL A 100 6.56 5.14 -2.29
N ALA A 101 6.63 6.36 -2.80
CA ALA A 101 6.24 6.71 -4.14
C ALA A 101 7.45 7.25 -4.90
N ILE A 102 7.66 6.79 -6.13
CA ILE A 102 8.72 7.25 -7.01
C ILE A 102 8.04 7.87 -8.22
N GLY A 103 8.38 9.11 -8.52
CA GLY A 103 7.74 9.81 -9.62
C GLY A 103 8.57 10.96 -10.18
N ARG A 104 8.05 11.62 -11.20
CA ARG A 104 8.62 12.86 -11.75
C ARG A 104 8.16 14.05 -10.93
N ARG A 105 9.08 14.97 -10.65
CA ARG A 105 8.77 16.21 -9.92
C ARG A 105 7.74 17.05 -10.67
N SER A 106 6.80 17.66 -9.93
CA SER A 106 5.88 18.69 -10.43
C SER A 106 6.58 20.02 -10.67
#